data_AF-A0A164QD22-F1
#
_entry.id   AF-A0A164QD22-F1
#
_cell.length_a   1.000
_cell.length_b   1.000
_cell.length_c   1.000
_cell.angle_alpha   90.00
_cell.angle_beta   90.00
_cell.angle_gamma   90.00
#
_symmetry.space_group_name_H-M   'P 1'
#
loop_
_entity.id
_entity.type
_entity.pdbx_description
1 polymer ?
#
loop_
_entity_poly.entity_id
_entity_poly.type
_entity_poly.pdbx_seq_one_letter_code
_entity_poly.pdbx_strand_id
1 'polypeptide(L)'
;MVGDKLPRTPSRLDPPGPVFRLGSGAAGGILLARHRTGPAGVVAAAVAGAAGAAVGTWGGAAWRRLAVGSRPDWPGAVAEDAVALTLAALAVRR
;
A
#
# COMPACT_ATOMS: atom_id res chain seq x y z
N MET A 1 7.02 -4.09 -23.20
CA MET A 1 6.18 -5.20 -22.67
C MET A 1 4.83 -5.16 -23.36
N VAL A 2 4.44 -6.24 -24.04
CA VAL A 2 3.16 -6.35 -24.78
C VAL A 2 2.04 -6.88 -23.89
N GLY A 3 2.36 -7.71 -22.89
CA GLY A 3 1.37 -8.41 -22.05
C GLY A 3 0.48 -7.52 -21.18
N ASP A 4 0.91 -6.30 -20.84
CA ASP A 4 0.11 -5.33 -20.06
C ASP A 4 -0.91 -4.56 -20.93
N LYS A 5 -0.78 -4.65 -22.26
CA LYS A 5 -1.65 -3.94 -23.22
C LYS A 5 -2.63 -4.86 -23.93
N LEU A 6 -2.72 -6.13 -23.54
CA LEU A 6 -3.64 -7.06 -24.16
C LEU A 6 -5.07 -6.80 -23.64
N PRO A 7 -6.11 -6.99 -24.46
CA PRO A 7 -7.50 -6.88 -23.99
C PRO A 7 -7.85 -7.85 -22.85
N ARG A 8 -7.05 -8.90 -22.68
CA ARG A 8 -7.20 -9.94 -21.65
C ARG A 8 -6.33 -9.70 -20.42
N THR A 9 -5.61 -8.57 -20.33
CA THR A 9 -4.81 -8.27 -19.16
C THR A 9 -5.73 -8.20 -17.92
N PRO A 10 -5.53 -9.06 -16.91
CA PRO A 10 -6.40 -9.11 -15.75
C PRO A 10 -6.30 -7.82 -14.92
N SER A 11 -7.29 -7.58 -14.07
CA SER A 11 -7.26 -6.41 -13.21
C SER A 11 -6.07 -6.50 -12.25
N ARG A 12 -5.43 -5.36 -11.97
CA ARG A 12 -4.39 -5.26 -10.94
C ARG A 12 -4.86 -5.58 -9.51
N LEU A 13 -6.17 -5.72 -9.34
CA LEU A 13 -6.85 -6.10 -8.10
C LEU A 13 -7.21 -7.59 -8.07
N ASP A 14 -6.96 -8.32 -9.16
CA ASP A 14 -7.16 -9.77 -9.20
C ASP A 14 -5.92 -10.49 -8.64
N PRO A 15 -6.10 -11.64 -7.97
CA PRO A 15 -4.99 -12.49 -7.55
C PRO A 15 -4.10 -12.89 -8.73
N PRO A 16 -2.78 -13.07 -8.51
CA PRO A 16 -2.12 -13.14 -7.21
C PRO A 16 -1.57 -11.79 -6.68
N GLY A 17 -1.67 -10.70 -7.45
CA GLY A 17 -1.02 -9.42 -7.15
C GLY A 17 -1.32 -8.86 -5.74
N PRO A 18 -2.59 -8.68 -5.34
CA PRO A 18 -2.93 -8.22 -4.00
C PRO A 18 -2.41 -9.12 -2.89
N VAL A 19 -2.40 -10.45 -3.08
CA VAL A 19 -1.91 -11.40 -2.06
C VAL A 19 -0.44 -11.12 -1.73
N PHE A 20 0.39 -10.94 -2.76
CA PHE A 20 1.79 -10.58 -2.56
C PHE A 20 1.98 -9.22 -1.90
N ARG A 21 1.11 -8.23 -2.19
CA ARG A 21 1.16 -6.91 -1.54
C ARG A 21 0.80 -6.99 -0.06
N LEU A 22 -0.23 -7.74 0.30
CA LEU A 22 -0.60 -7.95 1.70
C LEU A 22 0.51 -8.69 2.45
N GLY A 23 1.08 -9.73 1.83
CA GLY A 23 2.21 -10.47 2.39
C GLY A 23 3.46 -9.60 2.58
N SER A 24 3.80 -8.75 1.62
CA SER A 24 4.94 -7.83 1.75
C SER A 24 4.70 -6.76 2.81
N GLY A 25 3.45 -6.25 2.92
CA GLY A 25 3.04 -5.35 4.00
C GLY A 25 3.22 -5.99 5.37
N ALA A 26 2.73 -7.23 5.55
CA ALA A 26 2.92 -7.98 6.79
C ALA A 26 4.39 -8.19 7.12
N ALA A 27 5.19 -8.62 6.13
CA ALA A 27 6.63 -8.80 6.30
C ALA A 27 7.28 -7.49 6.74
N GLY A 28 6.99 -6.37 6.09
CA GLY A 28 7.50 -5.05 6.49
C GLY A 28 7.17 -4.69 7.94
N GLY A 29 5.93 -4.92 8.38
CA GLY A 29 5.51 -4.73 9.77
C GLY A 29 6.31 -5.58 10.77
N ILE A 30 6.51 -6.86 10.46
CA ILE A 30 7.35 -7.77 11.27
C ILE A 30 8.77 -7.23 11.38
N LEU A 31 9.39 -6.86 10.25
CA LEU A 31 10.78 -6.39 10.24
C LEU A 31 10.95 -5.10 11.06
N LEU A 32 9.94 -4.23 11.10
CA LEU A 32 9.95 -3.00 11.89
C LEU A 32 9.79 -3.24 13.40
N ALA A 33 8.98 -4.23 13.79
CA ALA A 33 8.61 -4.47 15.20
C ALA A 33 9.50 -5.51 15.91
N ARG A 34 10.15 -6.42 15.17
CA ARG A 34 10.86 -7.60 15.73
C ARG A 34 11.92 -7.30 16.79
N HIS A 35 12.49 -6.10 16.82
CA HIS A 35 13.52 -5.68 17.80
C HIS A 35 13.01 -4.67 18.83
N ARG A 36 11.75 -4.24 18.74
CA ARG A 36 11.18 -3.16 19.56
C ARG A 36 10.03 -3.61 20.45
N THR A 37 9.44 -4.77 20.17
CA THR A 37 8.23 -5.26 20.86
C THR A 37 8.32 -6.77 21.13
N GLY A 38 7.51 -7.25 22.07
CA GLY A 38 7.32 -8.69 22.30
C GLY A 38 6.46 -9.37 21.21
N PRO A 39 6.20 -10.69 21.34
CA PRO A 39 5.52 -11.48 20.31
C PRO A 39 4.16 -10.91 19.87
N ALA A 40 3.35 -10.42 20.82
CA ALA A 40 2.06 -9.80 20.53
C ALA A 40 2.20 -8.52 19.68
N GLY A 41 3.24 -7.71 19.93
CA GLY A 41 3.50 -6.50 19.17
C GLY A 41 3.96 -6.79 17.74
N VAL A 42 4.71 -7.87 17.53
CA VAL A 42 5.11 -8.34 16.19
C VAL A 42 3.89 -8.76 15.38
N VAL A 43 2.95 -9.51 15.98
CA VAL A 43 1.70 -9.89 15.33
C VAL A 43 0.86 -8.67 14.99
N ALA A 44 0.71 -7.74 15.93
CA ALA A 44 -0.02 -6.49 15.69
C ALA A 44 0.58 -5.67 14.53
N ALA A 45 1.91 -5.58 14.47
CA ALA A 45 2.60 -4.89 13.39
C ALA A 45 2.45 -5.60 12.03
N ALA A 46 2.47 -6.92 12.01
CA ALA A 46 2.21 -7.71 10.80
C ALA A 46 0.80 -7.45 10.26
N VAL A 47 -0.21 -7.48 11.14
CA VAL A 47 -1.60 -7.20 10.77
C VAL A 47 -1.76 -5.76 10.29
N ALA A 48 -1.17 -4.79 10.98
CA ALA A 48 -1.19 -3.39 10.57
C ALA A 48 -0.52 -3.19 9.20
N GLY A 49 0.60 -3.86 8.94
CA GLY A 49 1.30 -3.81 7.66
C GLY A 49 0.46 -4.40 6.51
N ALA A 50 -0.16 -5.57 6.73
CA ALA A 50 -1.07 -6.16 5.75
C ALA A 50 -2.31 -5.28 5.49
N ALA A 51 -2.90 -4.73 6.55
CA ALA A 51 -4.04 -3.82 6.45
C ALA A 51 -3.68 -2.53 5.69
N GLY A 52 -2.52 -1.94 5.96
CA GLY A 52 -2.01 -0.79 5.21
C GLY A 52 -1.82 -1.11 3.72
N ALA A 53 -1.23 -2.26 3.40
CA ALA A 53 -1.06 -2.71 2.02
C ALA A 53 -2.41 -2.98 1.30
N ALA A 54 -3.39 -3.50 2.04
CA ALA A 54 -4.76 -3.66 1.55
C ALA A 54 -5.39 -2.30 1.21
N VAL A 55 -5.40 -1.37 2.17
CA VAL A 55 -5.95 -0.02 1.98
C VAL A 55 -5.26 0.68 0.83
N GLY A 56 -3.93 0.60 0.70
CA GLY A 56 -3.21 1.16 -0.44
C GLY A 56 -3.60 0.52 -1.78
N THR A 57 -3.80 -0.79 -1.82
CA THR A 57 -4.15 -1.54 -3.05
C THR A 57 -5.53 -1.16 -3.59
N TRP A 58 -6.56 -1.24 -2.76
CA TRP A 58 -7.93 -0.95 -3.19
C TRP A 58 -8.27 0.54 -3.13
N GLY A 59 -7.84 1.23 -2.07
CA GLY A 59 -8.06 2.66 -1.88
C GLY A 59 -7.35 3.50 -2.94
N GLY A 60 -6.07 3.24 -3.20
CA GLY A 60 -5.35 3.90 -4.30
C GLY A 60 -5.97 3.61 -5.66
N ALA A 61 -6.61 2.45 -5.82
CA ALA A 61 -7.33 2.12 -7.04
C ALA A 61 -8.64 2.87 -7.22
N ALA A 62 -9.42 2.99 -6.16
CA ALA A 62 -10.63 3.81 -6.16
C ALA A 62 -10.29 5.29 -6.38
N TRP A 63 -9.26 5.81 -5.70
CA TRP A 63 -8.79 7.19 -5.85
C TRP A 63 -8.45 7.52 -7.30
N ARG A 64 -7.61 6.72 -7.95
CA ARG A 64 -7.27 6.93 -9.36
C ARG A 64 -8.50 6.89 -10.27
N ARG A 65 -9.44 5.97 -10.05
CA ARG A 65 -10.67 5.91 -10.85
C ARG A 65 -11.52 7.18 -10.75
N LEU A 66 -11.54 7.82 -9.59
CA LEU A 66 -12.26 9.07 -9.36
C LEU A 66 -11.49 10.30 -9.89
N ALA A 67 -10.16 10.26 -9.84
CA ALA A 67 -9.30 11.36 -10.24
C ALA A 67 -9.06 11.45 -11.76
N VAL A 68 -9.16 10.32 -12.48
CA VAL A 68 -8.94 10.29 -13.94
C VAL A 68 -9.95 11.20 -14.65
N GLY A 69 -9.44 12.14 -15.44
CA GLY A 69 -10.23 13.05 -16.28
C GLY A 69 -10.87 14.23 -15.53
N SER A 70 -10.79 14.28 -14.20
CA SER A 70 -11.38 15.36 -13.41
C SER A 70 -10.38 16.49 -13.07
N ARG A 71 -9.08 16.19 -12.99
CA ARG A 71 -7.99 17.16 -12.74
C ARG A 71 -6.68 16.69 -13.38
N PRO A 72 -5.66 17.55 -13.53
CA PRO A 72 -4.29 17.12 -13.83
C PRO A 72 -3.80 16.09 -12.79
N ASP A 73 -2.87 15.19 -13.17
CA ASP A 73 -2.43 14.10 -12.29
C ASP A 73 -1.56 14.57 -11.10
N TRP A 74 -0.81 15.66 -11.28
CA TRP A 74 0.22 16.11 -10.33
C TRP A 74 -0.30 16.46 -8.92
N PRO A 75 -1.49 17.08 -8.70
CA PRO A 75 -1.96 17.38 -7.34
C PRO A 75 -2.25 16.11 -6.54
N GLY A 76 -2.75 15.06 -7.20
CA GLY A 76 -2.99 13.77 -6.58
C GLY A 76 -1.67 13.10 -6.17
N ALA A 77 -0.65 13.19 -7.02
CA ALA A 77 0.69 12.67 -6.72
C ALA A 77 1.31 13.39 -5.51
N VAL A 78 1.24 14.73 -5.47
CA VAL A 78 1.74 15.52 -4.32
C VAL A 78 1.00 15.16 -3.03
N ALA A 79 -0.31 14.95 -3.09
CA ALA A 79 -1.09 14.52 -1.92
C ALA A 79 -0.66 13.12 -1.43
N GLU A 80 -0.41 12.19 -2.35
CA GLU A 80 0.08 10.85 -2.05
C GLU A 80 1.47 10.91 -1.36
N ASP A 81 2.39 11.71 -1.89
CA ASP A 81 3.72 11.93 -1.30
C ASP A 81 3.62 12.56 0.10
N ALA A 82 2.78 13.57 0.28
CA ALA A 82 2.57 14.22 1.57
C ALA A 82 2.04 13.23 2.63
N VAL A 83 1.10 12.36 2.26
CA VAL A 83 0.58 11.30 3.15
C VAL A 83 1.68 10.30 3.49
N ALA A 84 2.44 9.84 2.49
CA ALA A 84 3.53 8.88 2.69
C ALA A 84 4.61 9.43 3.63
N LEU A 85 5.07 10.66 3.40
CA LEU A 85 6.08 11.33 4.23
C LEU A 85 5.55 11.59 5.65
N THR A 86 4.29 11.99 5.80
CA THR A 86 3.68 12.19 7.11
C THR A 86 3.64 10.88 7.88
N LEU A 87 3.13 9.80 7.29
CA LEU A 87 3.08 8.48 7.93
C LEU A 87 4.47 7.97 8.30
N ALA A 88 5.47 8.16 7.44
CA ALA A 88 6.85 7.81 7.74
C ALA A 88 7.40 8.62 8.93
N ALA A 89 7.17 9.93 8.96
CA ALA A 89 7.58 10.80 10.06
C ALA A 89 6.90 10.43 11.39
N LEU A 90 5.60 10.08 11.34
CA LEU A 90 4.86 9.57 12.50
C LEU A 90 5.45 8.25 13.01
N ALA A 91 5.80 7.33 12.10
CA ALA A 91 6.29 6.00 12.43
C ALA A 91 7.69 5.99 13.05
N VAL A 92 8.53 6.98 12.75
CA VAL A 92 9.89 7.10 13.30
C VAL A 92 9.96 8.01 14.53
N ARG A 93 8.87 8.71 14.87
CA ARG A 93 8.83 9.55 16.06
C ARG A 93 8.84 8.66 17.32
N ARG A 94 9.70 9.02 18.27
CA ARG A 94 9.82 8.35 19.58
C ARG A 94 8.66 8.71 20.49
#